data_AF-A0A924LKB8-F1
#
_entry.id   AF-A0A924LKB8-F1
#
_cell.length_a   1.000
_cell.length_b   1.000
_cell.length_c   1.000
_cell.angle_alpha   90.00
_cell.angle_beta   90.00
_cell.angle_gamma   90.00
#
_symmetry.space_group_name_H-M   'P 1'
#
loop_
_entity.id
_entity.type
_entity.pdbx_description
1 polymer ?
#
loop_
_entity_poly.entity_id
_entity_poly.type
_entity_poly.pdbx_seq_one_letter_code
_entity_poly.pdbx_strand_id
1 'polypeptide(L)' 'MALLRTVVVRCAAFFGADVVGADVVGVAFFGVAFFGMAFFATVFTVAVFTAAVFTAAVFTAALFATAAAGAGFLVAGA' A
#
# COMPACT_ATOMS: atom_id res chain seq x y z
N MET A 1 -0.46 8.33 -14.82
CA MET A 1 0.38 7.67 -13.81
C MET A 1 0.60 8.62 -12.65
N ALA A 2 0.15 8.24 -11.45
CA ALA A 2 0.39 9.00 -10.24
C ALA A 2 1.73 8.53 -9.63
N LEU A 3 2.53 9.49 -9.19
CA LEU A 3 3.84 9.26 -8.61
C LEU A 3 3.82 9.84 -7.19
N LEU A 4 3.80 8.96 -6.18
CA LEU A 4 3.92 9.40 -4.80
C LEU A 4 5.38 9.25 -4.37
N ARG A 5 6.00 10.38 -4.05
CA ARG A 5 7.39 10.44 -3.61
C ARG A 5 7.49 11.01 -2.21
N THR A 6 8.13 10.26 -1.32
CA THR A 6 8.58 10.78 -0.02
C THR A 6 7.43 11.33 0.83
N VAL A 7 6.34 10.56 0.89
CA VAL A 7 5.12 10.93 1.64
C VAL A 7 5.03 10.10 2.92
N VAL A 8 4.60 10.72 4.01
CA VAL A 8 4.23 9.99 5.22
C VAL A 8 2.71 10.07 5.37
N VAL A 9 2.06 8.91 5.38
CA VAL A 9 0.61 8.78 5.56
C VAL A 9 0.36 8.10 6.91
N ARG A 10 -0.42 8.75 7.76
CA ARG A 10 -0.73 8.26 9.11
C ARG A 10 -2.22 8.17 9.34
N CYS A 11 -2.67 7.09 9.99
CA CYS A 11 -4.04 6.89 10.47
C CYS A 11 -5.11 7.21 9.41
N ALA A 12 -4.83 6.87 8.15
CA ALA A 12 -5.74 7.11 7.03
C ALA A 12 -6.51 5.84 6.68
N ALA A 13 -7.72 6.01 6.15
CA ALA A 13 -8.48 4.93 5.56
C ALA A 13 -8.70 5.23 4.08
N PHE A 14 -8.23 4.33 3.21
CA PHE A 14 -8.47 4.38 1.77
C PHE A 14 -9.53 3.34 1.40
N PHE A 15 -10.59 3.80 0.74
CA PHE A 15 -11.73 2.96 0.38
C PHE A 15 -11.85 2.88 -1.14
N GLY A 16 -11.75 1.66 -1.69
CA GLY A 16 -12.04 1.35 -3.09
C GLY A 16 -11.26 2.17 -4.12
N ALA A 17 -10.15 2.81 -3.72
CA ALA A 17 -9.37 3.60 -4.66
C ALA A 17 -8.59 2.67 -5.58
N ASP A 18 -8.60 3.01 -6.86
CA ASP A 18 -7.80 2.35 -7.87
C ASP A 18 -6.45 3.06 -7.97
N VAL A 19 -5.38 2.34 -7.65
CA VAL A 19 -4.01 2.82 -7.77
C VAL A 19 -3.25 2.12 -8.90
N VAL A 20 -3.95 1.54 -9.90
CA VAL A 20 -3.37 0.87 -11.07
C VAL A 20 -2.15 1.63 -11.62
N GLY A 21 -1.03 0.92 -11.72
CA GLY A 21 0.22 1.43 -12.31
C GLY A 21 0.89 2.55 -11.51
N ALA A 22 0.49 2.81 -10.27
CA ALA A 22 1.15 3.79 -9.43
C ALA A 22 2.56 3.34 -9.06
N ASP A 23 3.50 4.29 -9.11
CA ASP A 23 4.84 4.14 -8.56
C ASP A 23 4.90 4.87 -7.21
N VAL A 24 4.97 4.07 -6.15
CA VAL A 24 4.94 4.49 -4.75
C VAL A 24 6.35 4.36 -4.19
N VAL A 25 7.08 5.48 -4.17
CA VAL A 25 8.51 5.51 -3.82
C VAL A 25 8.74 6.23 -2.50
N GLY A 26 9.36 5.55 -1.54
CA GLY A 26 9.75 6.13 -0.26
C GLY A 26 8.57 6.59 0.59
N VAL A 27 7.41 5.95 0.43
CA VAL A 27 6.19 6.29 1.18
C VAL A 27 6.11 5.44 2.45
N ALA A 28 5.83 6.09 3.59
CA ALA A 28 5.65 5.42 4.87
C ALA A 28 4.19 5.49 5.31
N PHE A 29 3.55 4.33 5.43
CA PHE A 29 2.18 4.13 5.89
C PHE A 29 2.18 3.63 7.34
N PHE A 30 1.63 4.43 8.25
CA PHE A 30 1.53 4.09 9.68
C PHE A 30 0.06 3.99 10.13
N GLY A 31 -0.37 2.81 10.55
CA GLY A 31 -1.75 2.60 11.03
C GLY A 31 -2.79 2.86 9.93
N VAL A 32 -2.45 2.60 8.68
CA VAL A 32 -3.31 2.89 7.52
C VAL A 32 -4.15 1.66 7.19
N ALA A 33 -5.42 1.87 6.87
CA ALA A 33 -6.32 0.81 6.43
C ALA A 33 -6.67 0.97 4.95
N PHE A 34 -6.50 -0.11 4.19
CA PHE A 34 -6.84 -0.20 2.77
C PHE A 34 -8.01 -1.18 2.61
N PHE A 35 -9.19 -0.67 2.28
CA PHE A 35 -10.42 -1.46 2.14
C PHE A 35 -10.82 -1.57 0.68
N GLY A 36 -10.87 -2.79 0.14
CA GLY A 36 -11.34 -3.04 -1.22
C GLY A 36 -10.48 -2.40 -2.32
N MET A 37 -9.21 -2.13 -2.01
CA MET A 37 -8.28 -1.47 -2.94
C MET A 37 -7.72 -2.47 -3.94
N ALA A 38 -7.59 -2.05 -5.20
CA ALA A 38 -6.92 -2.82 -6.25
C ALA A 38 -5.53 -2.23 -6.54
N PHE A 39 -4.51 -3.05 -6.33
CA PHE A 39 -3.10 -2.77 -6.59
C PHE A 39 -2.68 -3.55 -7.84
N PHE A 40 -3.07 -3.05 -9.02
CA PHE A 40 -2.71 -3.67 -10.29
C PHE A 40 -1.45 -3.01 -10.87
N ALA A 41 -0.43 -3.80 -11.20
CA ALA A 41 0.83 -3.30 -11.77
C ALA A 41 1.47 -2.15 -10.96
N THR A 42 1.19 -2.08 -9.66
CA THR A 42 1.71 -1.04 -8.77
C THR A 42 3.10 -1.39 -8.27
N VAL A 43 3.99 -0.43 -8.24
CA VAL A 43 5.36 -0.62 -7.77
C VAL A 43 5.55 0.12 -6.44
N PHE A 44 5.89 -0.62 -5.40
CA PHE A 44 6.25 -0.09 -4.09
C PHE A 44 7.76 -0.17 -3.93
N THR A 45 8.45 0.98 -4.07
CA THR A 45 9.91 1.07 -3.96
C THR A 45 10.28 1.76 -2.64
N VAL A 46 11.00 1.10 -1.75
CA VAL A 46 11.36 1.67 -0.41
C VAL A 46 10.11 2.08 0.40
N ALA A 47 8.96 1.43 0.16
CA ALA A 47 7.75 1.69 0.91
C ALA A 47 7.80 1.02 2.29
N VAL A 48 7.30 1.68 3.33
CA VAL A 48 7.25 1.14 4.69
C VAL A 48 5.81 1.06 5.17
N PHE A 49 5.36 -0.14 5.56
CA PHE A 49 4.02 -0.38 6.10
C PHE A 49 4.12 -0.81 7.56
N THR A 50 3.68 0.02 8.50
CA THR A 50 3.68 -0.29 9.93
C THR A 50 2.25 -0.29 10.45
N ALA A 51 1.81 -1.38 11.09
CA ALA A 51 0.42 -1.57 11.50
C ALA A 51 -0.61 -1.30 10.39
N ALA A 52 -0.26 -1.62 9.14
CA ALA A 52 -1.15 -1.41 8.00
C ALA A 52 -2.09 -2.60 7.82
N VAL A 53 -3.38 -2.32 7.63
CA VAL A 53 -4.42 -3.34 7.46
C VAL A 53 -4.91 -3.32 6.02
N PHE A 54 -4.91 -4.48 5.37
CA PHE A 54 -5.44 -4.66 4.03
C PHE A 54 -6.64 -5.60 4.10
N THR A 55 -7.84 -5.06 3.89
CA THR A 55 -9.09 -5.84 3.94
C THR A 55 -9.70 -5.91 2.55
N ALA A 56 -9.89 -7.13 2.05
CA ALA A 56 -10.37 -7.36 0.68
C ALA A 56 -9.53 -6.62 -0.39
N ALA A 57 -8.23 -6.42 -0.13
CA ALA A 57 -7.33 -5.80 -1.09
C ALA A 57 -6.87 -6.82 -2.13
N VAL A 58 -6.80 -6.42 -3.39
CA VAL A 58 -6.37 -7.28 -4.49
C VAL A 58 -5.02 -6.79 -4.99
N PHE A 59 -4.00 -7.64 -4.94
CA PHE A 59 -2.67 -7.35 -5.47
C PHE A 59 -2.41 -8.19 -6.71
N THR A 60 -2.51 -7.58 -7.90
CA THR A 60 -2.30 -8.28 -9.17
C THR A 60 -1.12 -7.67 -9.90
N ALA A 61 -0.05 -8.45 -10.10
CA ALA A 61 1.21 -7.95 -10.66
C ALA A 61 1.80 -6.75 -9.88
N ALA A 62 1.48 -6.60 -8.59
CA ALA A 62 2.12 -5.62 -7.73
C ALA A 62 3.57 -6.05 -7.42
N LEU A 63 4.50 -5.11 -7.47
CA LEU A 63 5.91 -5.32 -7.16
C LEU A 63 6.29 -4.58 -5.88
N PHE A 64 6.92 -5.30 -4.95
CA PHE A 64 7.45 -4.74 -3.70
C PHE A 64 8.98 -4.77 -3.72
N ALA A 65 9.59 -3.70 -4.21
CA ALA A 65 11.04 -3.56 -4.28
C ALA A 65 11.54 -2.84 -3.01
N THR A 66 12.33 -3.54 -2.19
CA THR A 66 12.85 -3.02 -0.91
C THR A 66 11.76 -2.43 0.00
N ALA A 67 10.53 -2.94 -0.10
CA ALA A 67 9.44 -2.54 0.78
C ALA A 67 9.52 -3.31 2.09
N ALA A 68 9.31 -2.62 3.20
CA ALA A 68 9.34 -3.21 4.54
C ALA A 68 7.92 -3.26 5.12
N ALA A 69 7.49 -4.47 5.52
CA ALA A 69 6.31 -4.67 6.34
C ALA A 69 6.76 -4.82 7.81
N GLY A 70 6.40 -3.84 8.63
CA GLY A 70 6.59 -3.88 10.08
C GLY A 70 5.50 -4.71 10.78
N ALA A 71 5.62 -4.82 12.11
CA ALA A 71 4.61 -5.50 12.93
C ALA A 71 3.21 -4.93 12.65
N GLY A 72 2.24 -5.83 12.45
CA GLY A 72 0.85 -5.47 12.15
C GLY A 72 0.52 -5.26 10.68
N PHE A 73 1.39 -5.67 9.73
CA PHE A 73 0.95 -5.91 8.35
C PHE A 73 0.00 -7.12 8.33
N LEU A 74 -1.29 -6.86 8.15
CA LEU A 74 -2.33 -7.88 8.21
C LEU A 74 -3.14 -7.84 6.91
N VAL A 75 -3.04 -8.91 6.12
CA VAL A 75 -3.88 -9.14 4.95
C VAL A 75 -5.07 -9.98 5.40
N ALA A 76 -6.22 -9.32 5.59
CA ALA A 76 -7.47 -9.98 5.92
C ALA A 76 -8.26 -10.21 4.63
N GLY A 77 -8.18 -11.44 4.10
CA GLY A 77 -8.98 -11.89 2.96
C GLY A 77 -8.14 -12.63 1.92
N ALA A 78 -8.30 -13.95 1.89
CA ALA A 78 -8.12 -14.77 0.69
C ALA A 78 -9.49 -14.90 -0.01
#